data_AF-A0A6L8FZ39-F1
#
_entry.id   AF-A0A6L8FZ39-F1
#
_cell.length_a   1.000
_cell.length_b   1.000
_cell.length_c   1.000
_cell.angle_alpha   90.00
_cell.angle_beta   90.00
_cell.angle_gamma   90.00
#
_symmetry.space_group_name_H-M   'P 1'
#
loop_
_entity.id
_entity.type
_entity.pdbx_description
1 polymer ?
#
loop_
_entity_poly.entity_id
_entity_poly.type
_entity_poly.pdbx_seq_one_letter_code
_entity_poly.pdbx_strand_id
1 'polypeptide(L)'
;MLLKDQRDRPFKKHIADVRDIVHGCLCALGKERALGETFQLAGPRPFTWDEVSYRLAELRGIPHVEAAVQATPTFYEFNLRKAEEYLGFSPSYDIVRMMVDALNYQRGEDIGVLPHG
;
A
#
# COMPACT_ATOMS: atom_id res chain seq x y z
N MET A 1 7.16 -4.87 -14.68
CA MET A 1 6.41 -6.01 -15.23
C MET A 1 5.01 -5.99 -14.64
N LEU A 2 3.98 -6.01 -15.48
CA LEU A 2 2.58 -6.08 -15.08
C LEU A 2 2.09 -7.52 -15.23
N LEU A 3 1.63 -8.12 -14.13
CA LEU A 3 1.00 -9.43 -14.15
C LEU A 3 -0.51 -9.29 -14.33
N LYS A 4 -1.04 -10.06 -15.28
CA LYS A 4 -2.47 -10.18 -15.56
C LYS A 4 -2.93 -11.63 -15.46
N ASP A 5 -4.18 -11.83 -15.04
CA ASP A 5 -4.80 -13.15 -15.07
C ASP A 5 -5.22 -13.56 -16.50
N GLN A 6 -5.78 -14.76 -16.68
CA GLN A 6 -6.23 -15.25 -17.98
C GLN A 6 -7.35 -14.43 -18.63
N ARG A 7 -7.97 -13.50 -17.88
CA ARG A 7 -9.02 -12.58 -18.36
C ARG A 7 -8.48 -11.16 -18.58
N ASP A 8 -7.15 -11.02 -18.70
CA ASP A 8 -6.43 -9.75 -18.84
C ASP A 8 -6.62 -8.80 -17.64
N ARG A 9 -7.07 -9.29 -16.50
CA ARG A 9 -7.31 -8.44 -15.32
C ARG A 9 -5.99 -8.25 -14.54
N PRO A 10 -5.59 -7.00 -14.28
CA PRO A 10 -4.47 -6.72 -13.39
C PRO A 10 -4.71 -7.26 -11.98
N PHE A 11 -3.64 -7.69 -11.33
CA PHE A 11 -3.71 -8.11 -9.93
C PHE A 11 -4.06 -6.89 -9.06
N LYS A 12 -4.84 -7.09 -7.99
CA LYS A 12 -5.25 -6.05 -7.03
C LYS A 12 -4.75 -6.40 -5.64
N LYS A 13 -4.15 -5.42 -4.95
CA LYS A 13 -3.69 -5.58 -3.57
C LYS A 13 -4.07 -4.39 -2.72
N HIS A 14 -4.14 -4.65 -1.42
CA HIS A 14 -4.13 -3.62 -0.40
C HIS A 14 -2.83 -3.76 0.40
N ILE A 15 -1.97 -2.76 0.34
CA ILE A 15 -0.70 -2.72 1.07
C ILE A 15 -0.79 -1.66 2.17
N ALA A 16 0.16 -1.67 3.09
CA ALA A 16 0.31 -0.64 4.11
C ALA A 16 1.73 -0.11 4.12
N ASP A 17 1.87 1.20 4.27
CA ASP A 17 3.14 1.80 4.68
C ASP A 17 3.39 1.55 6.17
N VAL A 18 4.65 1.40 6.56
CA VAL A 18 5.04 1.18 7.96
C VAL A 18 4.56 2.32 8.86
N ARG A 19 4.55 3.56 8.37
CA ARG A 19 4.09 4.74 9.13
C ARG A 19 2.61 4.66 9.46
N ASP A 20 1.79 4.14 8.54
CA ASP A 20 0.37 3.89 8.79
C ASP A 20 0.16 2.73 9.78
N ILE A 21 0.98 1.67 9.71
CA ILE A 21 0.89 0.58 10.70
C ILE A 21 1.26 1.07 12.10
N VAL A 22 2.32 1.87 12.23
CA VAL A 22 2.69 2.50 13.51
C VAL A 22 1.56 3.39 14.02
N HIS A 23 0.96 4.23 13.16
CA HIS A 23 -0.21 5.04 13.50
C HIS A 23 -1.36 4.16 14.03
N GLY A 24 -1.69 3.07 13.34
CA GLY A 24 -2.73 2.13 13.79
C GLY A 24 -2.44 1.50 15.16
N CYS A 25 -1.19 1.12 15.42
CA CYS A 25 -0.76 0.64 16.74
C CYS A 25 -0.95 1.72 17.82
N LEU A 26 -0.52 2.96 17.55
CA LEU A 26 -0.69 4.09 18.47
C LEU A 26 -2.18 4.40 18.72
N CYS A 27 -3.02 4.30 17.68
CA CYS A 27 -4.46 4.47 17.82
C CYS A 27 -5.11 3.43 18.74
N ALA A 28 -4.56 2.23 18.87
CA ALA A 28 -5.08 1.18 19.75
C ALA A 28 -4.62 1.33 21.21
N LEU A 29 -3.44 1.91 21.44
CA LEU A 29 -2.88 2.04 22.78
C LEU A 29 -3.79 2.87 23.71
N GLY A 30 -4.05 2.34 24.90
CA GLY A 30 -4.85 3.01 25.92
C GLY A 30 -6.36 3.09 25.62
N LYS A 31 -6.84 2.48 24.52
CA LYS A 31 -8.27 2.45 24.21
C LYS A 31 -8.91 1.20 24.80
N GLU A 32 -9.68 1.35 25.87
CA GLU A 32 -10.42 0.24 26.48
C GLU A 32 -11.32 -0.48 25.48
N ARG A 33 -11.95 0.26 24.55
CA ARG A 33 -12.78 -0.31 23.48
C ARG A 33 -12.03 -1.16 22.45
N ALA A 34 -10.70 -1.20 22.50
CA ALA A 34 -9.87 -2.05 21.67
C ALA A 34 -9.53 -3.40 22.34
N LEU A 35 -9.83 -3.57 23.63
CA LEU A 35 -9.51 -4.80 24.37
C LEU A 35 -10.34 -5.98 23.84
N GLY A 36 -9.67 -7.08 23.51
CA GLY A 36 -10.30 -8.29 22.96
C GLY A 36 -10.75 -8.16 21.49
N GLU A 37 -10.58 -6.99 20.88
CA GLU A 37 -10.99 -6.74 19.50
C GLU A 37 -9.87 -7.05 18.51
N THR A 38 -10.26 -7.44 17.29
CA THR A 38 -9.36 -7.56 16.13
C THR A 38 -9.68 -6.47 15.12
N PHE A 39 -8.64 -5.81 14.60
CA PHE A 39 -8.74 -4.72 13.63
C PHE A 39 -7.85 -4.99 12.42
N GLN A 40 -8.38 -4.72 11.22
CA GLN A 40 -7.62 -4.74 9.99
C GLN A 40 -6.96 -3.37 9.77
N LEU A 41 -5.65 -3.35 9.54
CA LEU A 41 -4.90 -2.15 9.20
C LEU A 41 -4.33 -2.29 7.79
N ALA A 42 -4.46 -1.23 6.98
CA ALA A 42 -3.93 -1.14 5.62
C ALA A 42 -3.72 0.32 5.23
N GLY A 43 -3.23 0.58 4.02
CA GLY A 43 -3.22 1.92 3.43
C GLY A 43 -4.65 2.45 3.18
N PRO A 44 -4.79 3.67 2.63
CA PRO A 44 -6.10 4.31 2.46
C PRO A 44 -6.98 3.65 1.39
N ARG A 45 -6.40 2.95 0.42
CA ARG A 45 -7.12 2.25 -0.65
C ARG A 45 -6.30 1.10 -1.24
N PRO A 46 -6.95 0.08 -1.81
CA PRO A 46 -6.27 -0.86 -2.68
C PRO A 46 -5.84 -0.19 -4.00
N PHE A 47 -4.97 -0.88 -4.73
CA PHE A 47 -4.54 -0.50 -6.06
C PHE A 47 -4.41 -1.73 -6.96
N THR A 48 -4.48 -1.50 -8.26
CA THR A 48 -4.13 -2.51 -9.27
C THR A 48 -2.71 -2.31 -9.80
N TRP A 49 -2.02 -3.40 -10.15
CA TRP A 49 -0.60 -3.36 -10.50
C TRP A 49 -0.28 -2.55 -11.77
N ASP A 50 -1.27 -2.27 -12.61
CA ASP A 50 -1.16 -1.38 -13.76
C ASP A 50 -0.96 0.08 -13.32
N GLU A 51 -1.66 0.56 -12.26
CA GLU A 51 -1.43 1.89 -11.67
C GLU A 51 0.05 2.10 -11.32
N VAL A 52 0.69 1.06 -10.76
CA VAL A 52 2.09 1.10 -10.34
C VAL A 52 3.05 0.89 -11.50
N SER A 53 2.81 -0.14 -12.31
CA SER A 53 3.74 -0.55 -13.36
C SER A 53 3.88 0.52 -14.42
N TYR A 54 2.78 1.13 -14.85
CA TYR A 54 2.82 2.20 -15.84
C TYR A 54 3.46 3.46 -15.27
N ARG A 55 3.11 3.85 -14.04
CA ARG A 55 3.68 5.04 -13.41
C ARG A 55 5.19 4.92 -13.18
N LEU A 56 5.67 3.75 -12.76
CA LEU A 56 7.10 3.50 -12.59
C LEU A 56 7.85 3.50 -13.93
N ALA A 57 7.27 2.91 -14.97
CA ALA A 57 7.85 2.92 -16.31
C ALA A 57 8.02 4.36 -16.83
N GLU A 58 6.97 5.18 -16.69
CA GLU A 58 6.98 6.61 -17.02
C GLU A 58 8.05 7.37 -16.24
N LEU A 59 8.07 7.24 -14.90
CA LEU A 59 9.01 7.97 -14.04
C LEU A 59 10.48 7.59 -14.26
N ARG A 60 10.76 6.40 -14.80
CA ARG A 60 12.12 5.89 -15.03
C ARG A 60 12.55 5.91 -16.50
N GLY A 61 11.63 6.18 -17.43
CA GLY A 61 11.91 6.06 -18.85
C GLY A 61 12.30 4.64 -19.28
N ILE A 62 11.78 3.60 -18.61
CA ILE A 62 12.08 2.20 -18.93
C ILE A 62 10.87 1.53 -19.58
N PRO A 63 11.07 0.55 -20.48
CA PRO A 63 9.97 -0.20 -21.07
C PRO A 63 9.22 -1.00 -19.99
N HIS A 64 7.90 -1.09 -20.13
CA HIS A 64 7.09 -2.02 -19.35
C HIS A 64 6.86 -3.32 -20.13
N VAL A 65 6.75 -4.41 -19.39
CA VAL A 65 6.42 -5.74 -19.94
C VAL A 65 5.15 -6.22 -19.28
N GLU A 66 4.19 -6.70 -20.06
CA GLU A 66 2.97 -7.32 -19.59
C GLU A 66 3.05 -8.84 -19.76
N ALA A 67 2.65 -9.59 -18.74
CA ALA A 67 2.65 -11.05 -18.77
C ALA A 67 1.32 -11.59 -18.27
N ALA A 68 0.61 -12.31 -19.13
CA ALA A 68 -0.53 -13.12 -18.75
C ALA A 68 -0.02 -14.43 -18.14
N VAL A 69 -0.37 -14.70 -16.89
CA VAL A 69 0.13 -15.87 -16.16
C VAL A 69 -1.00 -16.84 -15.83
N GLN A 70 -0.70 -18.15 -15.88
CA GLN A 70 -1.60 -19.20 -15.41
C GLN A 70 -1.49 -19.34 -13.87
N ALA A 71 -1.79 -18.26 -13.16
CA ALA A 71 -1.78 -18.22 -11.70
C ALA A 71 -3.07 -17.58 -11.19
N THR A 72 -3.53 -18.02 -10.00
CA THR A 72 -4.63 -17.34 -9.31
C THR A 72 -4.16 -15.93 -8.94
N PRO A 73 -4.81 -14.87 -9.45
CA PRO A 73 -4.40 -13.51 -9.14
C PRO A 73 -4.64 -13.22 -7.66
N THR A 74 -3.72 -12.50 -7.03
CA THR A 74 -4.12 -11.74 -5.84
C THR A 74 -5.07 -10.65 -6.31
N PHE A 75 -6.33 -10.73 -5.88
CA PHE A 75 -7.34 -9.74 -6.18
C PHE A 75 -8.25 -9.57 -4.96
N TYR A 76 -7.84 -8.70 -4.04
CA TYR A 76 -8.56 -8.45 -2.80
C TYR A 76 -8.47 -6.98 -2.39
N GLU A 77 -9.32 -6.61 -1.44
CA GLU A 77 -9.22 -5.38 -0.68
C GLU A 77 -9.64 -5.63 0.76
N PHE A 78 -9.39 -4.66 1.62
CA PHE A 78 -9.71 -4.74 3.03
C PHE A 78 -10.77 -3.71 3.39
N ASN A 79 -11.69 -4.08 4.26
CA ASN A 79 -12.61 -3.15 4.87
C ASN A 79 -11.97 -2.62 6.16
N LEU A 80 -11.68 -1.31 6.17
CA LEU A 80 -11.01 -0.64 7.29
C LEU A 80 -11.97 0.05 8.26
N ARG A 81 -13.27 0.04 7.95
CA ARG A 81 -14.31 0.79 8.68
C ARG A 81 -14.23 0.61 10.20
N LYS A 82 -14.02 -0.63 10.65
CA LYS A 82 -13.92 -0.93 12.09
C LYS A 82 -12.73 -0.18 12.72
N ALA A 83 -11.55 -0.23 12.11
CA ALA A 83 -10.37 0.48 12.62
C ALA A 83 -10.56 2.01 12.56
N GLU A 84 -11.17 2.52 11.51
CA GLU A 84 -11.47 3.95 11.35
C GLU A 84 -12.42 4.43 12.46
N GLU A 85 -13.54 3.74 12.68
CA GLU A 85 -14.57 4.13 13.64
C GLU A 85 -14.15 3.86 15.10
N TYR A 86 -13.51 2.72 15.39
CA TYR A 86 -13.15 2.29 16.75
C TYR A 86 -11.76 2.75 17.18
N LEU A 87 -10.83 2.98 16.26
CA LEU A 87 -9.49 3.42 16.63
C LEU A 87 -9.23 4.86 16.22
N GLY A 88 -10.05 5.47 15.36
CA GLY A 88 -9.66 6.72 14.70
C GLY A 88 -8.46 6.51 13.79
N PHE A 89 -8.28 5.27 13.31
CA PHE A 89 -7.23 4.95 12.35
C PHE A 89 -7.49 5.72 11.06
N SER A 90 -6.47 6.39 10.53
CA SER A 90 -6.59 7.26 9.37
C SER A 90 -5.30 7.13 8.54
N PRO A 91 -5.18 6.07 7.72
CA PRO A 91 -4.00 5.86 6.91
C PRO A 91 -3.88 6.92 5.82
N SER A 92 -2.66 7.35 5.50
CA SER A 92 -2.40 8.45 4.57
C SER A 92 -1.31 8.18 3.53
N TYR A 93 -0.73 6.99 3.54
CA TYR A 93 0.30 6.58 2.59
C TYR A 93 -0.28 5.57 1.60
N ASP A 94 -0.87 6.10 0.53
CA ASP A 94 -1.26 5.28 -0.62
C ASP A 94 -0.05 4.86 -1.45
N ILE A 95 -0.26 3.96 -2.41
CA ILE A 95 0.82 3.45 -3.25
C ILE A 95 1.55 4.55 -4.04
N VAL A 96 0.86 5.63 -4.42
CA VAL A 96 1.46 6.73 -5.17
C VAL A 96 2.43 7.49 -4.27
N ARG A 97 2.01 7.83 -3.06
CA ARG A 97 2.87 8.48 -2.08
C ARG A 97 4.06 7.60 -1.70
N MET A 98 3.84 6.31 -1.49
CA MET A 98 4.92 5.34 -1.22
C MET A 98 5.95 5.29 -2.37
N MET A 99 5.50 5.34 -3.63
CA MET A 99 6.40 5.39 -4.78
C MET A 99 7.21 6.69 -4.83
N VAL A 100 6.57 7.83 -4.58
CA VAL A 100 7.26 9.14 -4.52
C VAL A 100 8.30 9.14 -3.42
N ASP A 101 7.95 8.70 -2.21
CA ASP A 101 8.88 8.61 -1.09
C ASP A 101 10.07 7.69 -1.44
N ALA A 102 9.83 6.54 -2.07
CA ALA A 102 10.91 5.66 -2.51
C ALA A 102 11.87 6.34 -3.52
N LEU A 103 11.35 7.19 -4.41
CA LEU A 103 12.17 7.97 -5.35
C LEU A 103 12.92 9.11 -4.66
N ASN A 104 12.29 9.79 -3.71
CA ASN A 104 12.90 10.84 -2.90
C ASN A 104 14.06 10.25 -2.08
N TYR A 105 13.84 9.10 -1.46
CA TYR A 105 14.85 8.38 -0.71
C TYR A 105 16.07 8.04 -1.57
N GLN A 106 15.87 7.58 -2.81
CA GLN A 106 16.96 7.31 -3.76
C GLN A 106 17.75 8.56 -4.16
N ARG A 107 17.18 9.76 -4.02
CA ARG A 107 17.87 11.04 -4.25
C ARG A 107 18.56 11.59 -3.00
N GLY A 108 18.50 10.86 -1.88
CA GLY A 108 19.08 11.28 -0.60
C GLY A 108 18.18 12.21 0.22
N GLU A 109 16.89 12.30 -0.10
CA GLU A 109 15.93 13.13 0.64
C GLU A 109 15.33 12.35 1.81
N ASP A 110 15.30 12.97 3.00
CA ASP A 110 14.68 12.42 4.20
C ASP A 110 13.17 12.20 4.03
N ILE A 111 12.75 10.94 4.13
CA ILE A 111 11.35 10.50 4.07
C ILE A 111 10.76 10.17 5.45
N GLY A 112 11.54 10.34 6.52
CA GLY A 112 11.11 10.09 7.90
C GLY A 112 10.94 8.61 8.24
N VAL A 113 11.62 7.69 7.53
CA VAL A 113 11.54 6.23 7.76
C VAL A 113 12.91 5.59 7.88
N LEU A 114 13.72 5.69 6.83
CA LEU A 114 15.07 5.11 6.78
C LEU A 114 16.10 6.24 6.84
N PRO A 115 17.17 6.10 7.64
CA PRO A 115 18.24 7.10 7.67
C PRO A 115 18.97 7.17 6.32
N HIS A 116 19.43 8.36 5.95
CA HIS A 116 20.34 8.56 4.83
C HIS A 116 21.79 8.35 5.28
N GLY A 117 22.56 7.66 4.44
CA GLY A 117 24.02 7.54 4.57
C GLY A 117 24.75 8.62 3.78
#